data_AF-S5MLB4-F1
#
_entry.id   AF-S5MLB4-F1
#
_cell.length_a   1.000
_cell.length_b   1.000
_cell.length_c   1.000
_cell.angle_alpha   90.00
_cell.angle_beta   90.00
_cell.angle_gamma   90.00
#
_symmetry.space_group_name_H-M   'P 1'
#
loop_
_entity.id
_entity.type
_entity.pdbx_description
1 polymer ?
#
loop_
_entity_poly.entity_id
_entity_poly.type
_entity_poly.pdbx_seq_one_letter_code
_entity_poly.pdbx_strand_id
1 'polypeptide(L)'
;AANCGNGVVEDLEECDCGSDCDSHPCCSPTCTLKEGAQCSEGLCCYNCTFKKKGSLCRPAEDVCDLPEYCDGSTQECPANSYMQDGTQCDRIYYCLGGWCKNPDKQC
;
A
#
# COMPACT_ATOMS: atom_id res chain seq x y z
N ALA A 1 17.28 7.55 16.21
CA ALA A 1 17.66 8.78 15.47
C ALA A 1 17.48 8.44 14.02
N ALA A 2 16.80 9.28 13.25
CA ALA A 2 16.55 9.02 11.84
C ALA A 2 17.88 8.92 11.08
N ASN A 3 18.04 7.87 10.27
CA ASN A 3 19.25 7.60 9.49
C ASN A 3 18.94 7.66 8.00
N CYS A 4 18.93 8.88 7.46
CA CYS A 4 18.63 9.11 6.07
C CYS A 4 19.51 8.29 5.11
N GLY A 5 18.88 7.65 4.13
CA GLY A 5 19.52 6.87 3.07
C GLY A 5 19.55 5.36 3.35
N ASN A 6 18.73 4.89 4.29
CA ASN A 6 18.61 3.48 4.66
C ASN A 6 17.42 2.77 3.98
N GLY A 7 16.54 3.53 3.31
CA GLY A 7 15.36 3.06 2.60
C GLY A 7 14.12 2.88 3.47
N VAL A 8 14.09 3.47 4.68
CA VAL A 8 12.96 3.39 5.61
C VAL A 8 12.64 4.78 6.13
N VAL A 9 11.41 5.23 5.89
CA VAL A 9 10.94 6.53 6.38
C VAL A 9 10.74 6.48 7.90
N GLU A 10 11.55 7.24 8.63
CA GLU A 10 11.47 7.42 10.09
C GLU A 10 10.82 8.78 10.45
N ASP A 11 10.45 9.02 11.71
CA ASP A 11 9.61 10.16 12.16
C ASP A 11 10.04 11.58 11.71
N LEU A 12 11.29 11.78 11.30
CA LEU A 12 11.84 13.08 10.85
C LEU A 12 12.07 13.16 9.33
N GLU A 13 11.77 12.10 8.59
CA GLU A 13 11.99 11.99 7.16
C GLU A 13 10.65 12.04 6.41
N GLU A 14 10.62 12.66 5.24
CA GLU A 14 9.43 12.70 4.39
C GLU A 14 9.45 11.57 3.34
N CYS A 15 10.63 11.05 3.05
CA CYS A 15 10.91 9.99 2.10
C CYS A 15 12.33 9.45 2.34
N ASP A 16 12.61 8.21 1.93
CA ASP A 16 13.98 7.68 1.95
C ASP A 16 14.19 6.74 0.75
N CYS A 17 14.87 7.24 -0.29
CA CYS A 17 15.21 6.48 -1.50
C CYS A 17 16.43 5.57 -1.34
N GLY A 18 16.89 5.34 -0.11
CA GLY A 18 18.13 4.62 0.17
C GLY A 18 19.36 5.44 -0.24
N SER A 19 20.42 4.76 -0.68
CA SER A 19 21.69 5.41 -1.01
C SER A 19 21.73 6.09 -2.38
N ASP A 20 20.75 5.84 -3.27
CA ASP A 20 20.72 6.38 -4.65
C ASP A 20 19.59 7.39 -4.83
N CYS A 21 19.69 8.51 -4.11
CA CYS A 21 18.70 9.60 -4.16
C CYS A 21 18.98 10.67 -5.23
N ASP A 22 20.18 10.69 -5.82
CA ASP A 22 20.54 11.67 -6.85
C ASP A 22 19.66 11.52 -8.09
N SER A 23 19.35 10.27 -8.46
CA SER A 23 18.50 9.93 -9.60
C SER A 23 17.00 9.84 -9.25
N HIS A 24 16.63 9.85 -7.96
CA HIS A 24 15.25 9.66 -7.53
C HIS A 24 14.38 10.88 -7.90
N PRO A 25 13.27 10.73 -8.64
CA PRO A 25 12.52 11.89 -9.15
C PRO A 25 11.82 12.69 -8.05
N CYS A 26 11.50 12.08 -6.91
CA CYS A 26 10.60 12.66 -5.91
C CYS A 26 11.27 12.97 -4.55
N CYS A 27 12.42 12.37 -4.28
CA CYS A 27 13.06 12.41 -2.96
C CYS A 27 14.49 12.93 -3.11
N SER A 28 14.91 13.75 -2.16
CA SER A 28 16.24 14.34 -2.12
C SER A 28 17.21 13.48 -1.30
N PRO A 29 18.54 13.65 -1.46
CA PRO A 29 19.54 13.02 -0.60
C PRO A 29 19.49 13.45 0.87
N THR A 30 18.61 14.41 1.23
CA THR A 30 18.38 14.84 2.61
C THR A 30 17.09 14.26 3.20
N CYS A 31 16.50 13.23 2.55
CA CYS A 31 15.27 12.56 2.98
C CYS A 31 14.07 13.51 3.12
N THR A 32 14.03 14.49 2.23
CA THR A 32 12.92 15.43 2.05
C THR A 32 12.36 15.30 0.65
N LEU A 33 11.08 15.60 0.48
CA LEU A 33 10.47 15.63 -0.84
C LEU A 33 11.10 16.76 -1.69
N LYS A 34 11.27 16.48 -2.99
CA LYS A 34 11.68 17.49 -3.96
C LYS A 34 10.55 18.49 -4.20
N GLU A 35 10.89 19.70 -4.65
CA GLU A 35 9.89 20.76 -4.90
C GLU A 35 8.78 20.26 -5.84
N GLY A 36 7.52 20.38 -5.39
CA GLY A 36 6.34 19.93 -6.14
C GLY A 36 5.99 18.45 -5.98
N ALA A 37 6.81 17.63 -5.33
CA ALA A 37 6.47 16.26 -4.99
C ALA A 37 5.50 16.21 -3.79
N GLN A 38 4.47 15.37 -3.89
CA GLN A 38 3.50 15.09 -2.83
C GLN A 38 3.78 13.76 -2.13
N CYS A 39 4.47 12.86 -2.82
CA CYS A 39 4.83 11.54 -2.35
C CYS A 39 6.14 11.11 -3.01
N SER A 40 6.78 10.11 -2.42
CA SER A 40 7.97 9.47 -3.01
C SER A 40 7.74 8.00 -3.25
N GLU A 41 7.12 7.32 -2.29
CA GLU A 41 6.99 5.87 -2.25
C GLU A 41 5.54 5.47 -1.96
N GLY A 42 5.27 4.17 -1.91
CA GLY A 42 3.94 3.63 -1.61
C GLY A 42 3.07 3.35 -2.84
N LEU A 43 2.11 2.44 -2.66
CA LEU A 43 1.25 1.92 -3.74
C LEU A 43 0.30 2.97 -4.33
N CYS A 44 0.05 4.06 -3.60
CA CYS A 44 -0.76 5.19 -4.03
C CYS A 44 0.04 6.40 -4.50
N CYS A 45 1.36 6.26 -4.69
CA CYS A 45 2.18 7.26 -5.36
C CYS A 45 2.34 6.95 -6.86
N TYR A 46 2.26 7.97 -7.71
CA TYR A 46 2.58 7.88 -9.13
C TYR A 46 3.13 9.20 -9.63
N ASN A 47 4.32 9.18 -10.25
CA ASN A 47 5.02 10.39 -10.72
C ASN A 47 5.06 11.51 -9.67
N CYS A 48 5.46 11.17 -8.44
CA CYS A 48 5.55 12.10 -7.31
C CYS A 48 4.23 12.75 -6.88
N THR A 49 3.09 12.23 -7.32
CA THR A 49 1.75 12.75 -6.97
C THR A 49 0.86 11.63 -6.45
N PHE A 50 -0.10 11.96 -5.60
CA PHE A 50 -1.07 10.97 -5.13
C PHE A 50 -1.92 10.47 -6.30
N LYS A 51 -2.08 9.16 -6.40
CA LYS A 51 -3.03 8.55 -7.33
C LYS A 51 -4.42 9.07 -7.03
N LYS A 52 -5.25 9.21 -8.07
CA LYS A 52 -6.64 9.69 -7.92
C LYS A 52 -7.43 8.79 -6.98
N LYS A 53 -8.35 9.39 -6.22
CA LYS A 53 -9.32 8.65 -5.41
C LYS A 53 -10.03 7.59 -6.25
N GLY A 54 -10.10 6.35 -5.72
CA GLY A 54 -10.69 5.21 -6.42
C GLY A 54 -9.72 4.48 -7.36
N SER A 55 -8.43 4.86 -7.41
CA SER A 55 -7.42 4.06 -8.12
C SER A 55 -7.13 2.79 -7.33
N LEU A 56 -7.18 1.63 -7.99
CA LEU A 56 -6.88 0.34 -7.34
C LEU A 56 -5.41 0.31 -6.89
N CYS A 57 -5.17 0.03 -5.60
CA CYS A 57 -3.83 -0.15 -5.04
C CYS A 57 -3.55 -1.58 -4.59
N ARG A 58 -4.58 -2.32 -4.16
CA ARG A 58 -4.48 -3.76 -3.89
C ARG A 58 -5.69 -4.50 -4.50
N PRO A 59 -5.47 -5.49 -5.39
CA PRO A 59 -6.54 -6.35 -5.86
C PRO A 59 -6.98 -7.32 -4.76
N ALA A 60 -8.23 -7.80 -4.83
CA ALA A 60 -8.67 -8.92 -4.00
C ALA A 60 -7.93 -10.21 -4.40
N GLU A 61 -7.41 -10.94 -3.42
CA GLU A 61 -6.71 -12.21 -3.61
C GLU A 61 -7.65 -13.41 -3.60
N ASP A 62 -8.81 -13.29 -2.95
CA ASP A 62 -9.83 -14.34 -2.81
C ASP A 62 -11.25 -13.73 -2.85
N VAL A 63 -12.27 -14.58 -2.95
CA VAL A 63 -13.68 -14.15 -2.88
C VAL A 63 -14.05 -13.54 -1.52
N CYS A 64 -13.29 -13.87 -0.48
CA CYS A 64 -13.44 -13.31 0.87
C CYS A 64 -12.64 -12.04 1.11
N ASP A 65 -11.86 -11.58 0.12
CA ASP A 65 -10.99 -10.44 0.23
C ASP A 65 -11.56 -9.23 -0.52
N LEU A 66 -11.41 -8.02 0.02
CA LEU A 66 -11.93 -6.81 -0.63
C LEU A 66 -10.78 -6.05 -1.31
N PRO A 67 -10.98 -5.49 -2.50
CA PRO A 67 -9.96 -4.64 -3.12
C PRO A 67 -9.87 -3.29 -2.39
N GLU A 68 -8.66 -2.75 -2.25
CA GLU A 68 -8.42 -1.41 -1.73
C GLU A 68 -8.09 -0.41 -2.82
N TYR A 69 -8.52 0.81 -2.57
CA TYR A 69 -8.40 1.92 -3.49
C TYR A 69 -7.77 3.12 -2.79
N CYS A 70 -6.91 3.82 -3.50
CA CYS A 70 -6.31 5.07 -3.03
C CYS A 70 -7.41 6.08 -2.66
N ASP A 71 -7.18 6.82 -1.60
CA ASP A 71 -8.07 7.88 -1.10
C ASP A 71 -7.91 9.20 -1.86
N GLY A 72 -6.78 9.39 -2.55
CA GLY A 72 -6.41 10.60 -3.27
C GLY A 72 -5.69 11.65 -2.42
N SER A 73 -5.35 11.31 -1.18
CA SER A 73 -4.73 12.22 -0.20
C SER A 73 -3.49 11.65 0.48
N THR A 74 -3.23 10.35 0.35
CA THR A 74 -2.07 9.69 0.94
C THR A 74 -1.35 8.82 -0.08
N GLN A 75 -0.07 8.55 0.17
CA GLN A 75 0.77 7.68 -0.68
C GLN A 75 0.60 6.19 -0.36
N GLU A 76 0.09 5.88 0.83
CA GLU A 76 -0.15 4.52 1.28
C GLU A 76 -1.47 3.97 0.75
N CYS A 77 -1.50 2.67 0.46
CA CYS A 77 -2.77 1.99 0.25
C CYS A 77 -3.46 1.85 1.62
N PRO A 78 -4.80 2.03 1.69
CA PRO A 78 -5.52 1.77 2.92
C PRO A 78 -5.27 0.37 3.47
N ALA A 79 -5.50 0.19 4.78
CA ALA A 79 -5.34 -1.09 5.44
C ALA A 79 -6.22 -2.18 4.77
N ASN A 80 -5.65 -3.38 4.63
CA ASN A 80 -6.33 -4.53 4.07
C ASN A 80 -7.64 -4.80 4.83
N SER A 81 -8.74 -4.83 4.09
CA SER A 81 -10.09 -5.12 4.53
C SER A 81 -10.59 -6.40 3.84
N TYR A 82 -11.39 -7.17 4.55
CA TYR A 82 -11.95 -8.41 4.01
C TYR A 82 -13.42 -8.56 4.39
N MET A 83 -14.11 -9.47 3.69
CA MET A 83 -15.48 -9.87 4.01
C MET A 83 -15.57 -10.32 5.46
N GLN A 84 -16.62 -9.92 6.16
CA GLN A 84 -16.81 -10.27 7.56
C GLN A 84 -16.66 -11.78 7.79
N ASP A 85 -15.89 -12.15 8.82
CA ASP A 85 -15.73 -13.56 9.21
C ASP A 85 -17.10 -14.22 9.42
N GLY A 86 -17.25 -15.43 8.86
CA GLY A 86 -18.53 -16.14 8.81
C GLY A 86 -19.40 -15.84 7.58
N THR A 87 -18.98 -14.95 6.68
CA THR A 87 -19.65 -14.76 5.37
C THR A 87 -19.51 -16.04 4.54
N GLN A 88 -20.62 -16.54 3.99
CA GLN A 88 -20.62 -17.74 3.14
C GLN A 88 -19.92 -17.43 1.81
N CYS A 89 -18.90 -18.20 1.47
CA CYS A 89 -18.04 -17.95 0.30
C CYS A 89 -18.12 -19.05 -0.76
N ASP A 90 -18.32 -20.30 -0.35
CA ASP A 90 -18.39 -21.45 -1.26
C ASP A 90 -19.26 -22.53 -0.62
N ARG A 91 -20.47 -22.78 -1.15
CA ARG A 91 -21.42 -23.79 -0.64
C ARG A 91 -21.64 -23.73 0.88
N ILE A 92 -20.92 -24.52 1.66
CA ILE A 92 -21.05 -24.62 3.12
C ILE A 92 -19.86 -24.01 3.87
N TYR A 93 -18.91 -23.41 3.15
CA TYR A 93 -17.69 -22.82 3.68
C TYR A 93 -17.82 -21.31 3.86
N TYR A 94 -17.00 -20.79 4.77
CA TYR A 94 -17.09 -19.42 5.24
C TYR A 94 -15.74 -18.70 5.18
N CYS A 95 -15.81 -17.38 5.05
CA CYS A 95 -14.67 -16.49 5.14
C CYS A 95 -14.09 -16.49 6.56
N LEU A 96 -12.77 -16.57 6.64
CA LEU A 96 -12.03 -16.31 7.87
C LEU A 96 -10.70 -15.63 7.54
N GLY A 97 -10.55 -14.38 7.96
CA GLY A 97 -9.35 -13.58 7.75
C GLY A 97 -9.02 -13.33 6.28
N GLY A 98 -10.03 -13.03 5.46
CA GLY A 98 -9.86 -12.75 4.02
C GLY A 98 -9.79 -13.95 3.09
N TRP A 99 -9.86 -15.17 3.62
CA TRP A 99 -9.79 -16.39 2.80
C TRP A 99 -11.03 -17.25 2.98
N CYS A 100 -11.55 -17.79 1.87
CA CYS A 100 -12.57 -18.82 1.92
C CYS A 100 -11.99 -20.13 2.49
N LYS A 101 -12.44 -20.57 3.66
CA LYS A 101 -11.96 -21.79 4.30
C LYS A 101 -12.64 -23.03 3.73
N ASN A 102 -12.30 -23.33 2.47
CA ASN A 102 -12.69 -24.54 1.77
C ASN A 102 -11.52 -25.54 1.77
N PRO A 103 -11.60 -26.67 2.52
CA PRO A 103 -10.57 -27.71 2.53
C PRO A 103 -10.28 -28.31 1.14
N ASP A 104 -11.27 -28.34 0.24
CA ASP A 104 -11.10 -28.87 -1.12
C ASP A 104 -10.13 -28.00 -1.96
N LYS A 105 -9.90 -26.75 -1.55
CA LYS A 105 -9.01 -25.78 -2.19
C LYS A 105 -7.74 -25.48 -1.38
N GLN A 106 -7.52 -26.18 -0.26
CA GLN A 106 -6.37 -25.97 0.63
C GLN A 106 -5.16 -26.86 0.33
N CYS A 107 -5.30 -27.82 -0.58
CA CYS A 107 -4.22 -28.69 -1.05
C CYS A 107 -3.53 -28.10 -2.28
#